data_AF-A0A969KH16-F1
#
_entry.id   AF-A0A969KH16-F1
#
_cell.length_a   1.000
_cell.length_b   1.000
_cell.length_c   1.000
_cell.angle_alpha   90.00
_cell.angle_beta   90.00
_cell.angle_gamma   90.00
#
_symmetry.space_group_name_H-M   'P 1'
#
loop_
_entity.id
_entity.type
_entity.pdbx_description
1 polymer ?
#
loop_
_entity_poly.entity_id
_entity_poly.type
_entity_poly.pdbx_seq_one_letter_code
_entity_poly.pdbx_strand_id
1 'polypeptide(L)'
;MKYSAAFSLAAIAMFSTQLPSLAHHDTPSIVTHHTPTVKVSHHQPSVTTAKVSAISADATPGMLGLRGLTGREFQVICPAGNTTGSVWGTDIYSDGSSICAAAIHAGKIDSATGGSVKFEMLGEQSAFFGGDRHGVSTNSYGAWGGSFQFK
;
A
#
# COMPACT_ATOMS: atom_id res chain seq x y z
N MET A 1 -38.61 43.95 -19.40
CA MET A 1 -38.67 44.57 -20.75
C MET A 1 -37.54 43.91 -21.55
N LYS A 2 -37.75 42.75 -22.20
CA LYS A 2 -38.31 42.49 -23.55
C LYS A 2 -37.68 43.35 -24.65
N TYR A 3 -36.96 42.73 -25.59
CA TYR A 3 -36.90 42.90 -27.08
C TYR A 3 -35.82 41.90 -27.58
N SER A 4 -36.14 40.69 -28.08
CA SER A 4 -36.64 40.30 -29.41
C SER A 4 -35.91 40.94 -30.60
N ALA A 5 -35.21 40.13 -31.42
CA ALA A 5 -35.56 39.89 -32.84
C ALA A 5 -34.44 39.16 -33.61
N ALA A 6 -34.84 38.18 -34.41
CA ALA A 6 -34.07 37.43 -35.40
C ALA A 6 -34.18 38.08 -36.79
N PHE A 7 -33.17 37.93 -37.66
CA PHE A 7 -33.20 37.98 -39.15
C PHE A 7 -31.79 37.56 -39.63
N SER A 8 -31.48 36.98 -40.79
CA SER A 8 -32.12 36.17 -41.84
C SER A 8 -31.05 36.02 -42.95
N LEU A 9 -30.89 34.82 -43.57
CA LEU A 9 -30.50 34.49 -44.97
C LEU A 9 -29.33 35.27 -45.69
N ALA A 10 -28.43 34.74 -46.53
CA ALA A 10 -28.33 33.55 -47.40
C ALA A 10 -26.91 33.49 -48.07
N ALA A 11 -26.73 32.53 -49.01
CA ALA A 11 -25.71 32.34 -50.06
C ALA A 11 -24.58 31.33 -49.71
N ILE A 12 -24.65 30.05 -50.11
CA ILE A 12 -24.56 29.39 -51.45
C ILE A 12 -23.15 29.45 -52.08
N ALA A 13 -22.45 28.32 -52.09
CA ALA A 13 -21.75 27.70 -53.24
C ALA A 13 -21.06 26.40 -52.75
N MET A 14 -21.62 25.21 -53.07
CA MET A 14 -21.24 24.35 -54.18
C MET A 14 -19.81 23.81 -54.09
N PHE A 15 -19.61 22.54 -53.71
CA PHE A 15 -18.54 21.71 -54.28
C PHE A 15 -18.83 20.21 -54.19
N SER A 16 -18.85 19.62 -55.39
CA SER A 16 -18.51 18.26 -55.80
C SER A 16 -19.04 17.02 -55.06
N THR A 17 -19.94 16.37 -55.79
CA THR A 17 -20.12 14.93 -55.99
C THR A 17 -18.90 14.03 -55.70
N GLN A 18 -19.08 13.02 -54.83
CA GLN A 18 -18.96 11.60 -55.22
C GLN A 18 -19.30 10.64 -54.05
N LEU A 19 -20.32 9.81 -54.27
CA LEU A 19 -20.55 8.48 -53.67
C LEU A 19 -20.54 7.49 -54.87
N PRO A 20 -20.44 6.15 -54.70
CA PRO A 20 -20.35 5.36 -53.47
C PRO A 20 -19.19 4.33 -53.50
N SER A 21 -18.88 3.69 -52.37
CA SER A 21 -18.47 2.29 -52.42
C SER A 21 -18.97 1.55 -51.19
N LEU A 22 -19.70 0.49 -51.49
CA LEU A 22 -20.44 -0.39 -50.61
C LEU A 22 -19.49 -1.50 -50.14
N ALA A 23 -19.19 -1.55 -48.85
CA ALA A 23 -18.73 -2.75 -48.16
C ALA A 23 -19.27 -2.65 -46.72
N HIS A 24 -20.45 -3.21 -46.47
CA HIS A 24 -20.62 -4.54 -45.87
C HIS A 24 -19.85 -4.70 -44.55
N HIS A 25 -20.64 -4.60 -43.48
CA HIS A 25 -20.54 -5.27 -42.18
C HIS A 25 -19.38 -6.26 -42.01
N ASP A 26 -18.61 -6.11 -40.93
CA ASP A 26 -18.65 -7.07 -39.83
C ASP A 26 -17.82 -6.61 -38.60
N THR A 27 -18.53 -6.52 -37.47
CA THR A 27 -18.13 -6.57 -36.06
C THR A 27 -16.93 -5.76 -35.52
N PRO A 28 -17.13 -4.95 -34.47
CA PRO A 28 -16.03 -4.57 -33.60
C PRO A 28 -15.57 -5.83 -32.85
N SER A 29 -14.37 -6.31 -33.14
CA SER A 29 -13.68 -7.17 -32.17
C SER A 29 -13.38 -6.31 -30.95
N ILE A 30 -14.28 -6.39 -29.96
CA ILE A 30 -13.97 -6.14 -28.56
C ILE A 30 -12.68 -6.89 -28.28
N VAL A 31 -11.56 -6.17 -28.21
CA VAL A 31 -10.38 -6.69 -27.54
C VAL A 31 -10.75 -6.61 -26.07
N THR A 32 -11.31 -7.73 -25.60
CA THR A 32 -11.59 -8.01 -24.21
C THR A 32 -10.40 -7.55 -23.38
N HIS A 33 -10.70 -6.75 -22.36
CA HIS A 33 -9.81 -6.44 -21.26
C HIS A 33 -9.18 -7.74 -20.75
N HIS A 34 -7.98 -8.06 -21.22
CA HIS A 34 -7.09 -8.97 -20.54
C HIS A 34 -6.24 -8.09 -19.66
N THR A 35 -6.83 -7.68 -18.54
CA THR A 35 -6.08 -7.53 -17.30
C THR A 35 -5.14 -8.72 -17.23
N PRO A 36 -3.80 -8.55 -17.21
CA PRO A 36 -2.98 -9.61 -16.66
C PRO A 36 -3.47 -9.75 -15.22
N THR A 37 -4.29 -10.78 -14.98
CA THR A 37 -4.53 -11.27 -13.63
C THR A 37 -3.18 -11.79 -13.17
N VAL A 38 -2.35 -10.87 -12.66
CA VAL A 38 -1.44 -11.23 -11.58
C VAL A 38 -2.37 -11.80 -10.53
N LYS A 39 -2.45 -13.14 -10.48
CA LYS A 39 -2.96 -13.81 -9.30
C LYS A 39 -2.05 -13.32 -8.18
N VAL A 40 -2.49 -12.28 -7.47
CA VAL A 40 -1.97 -12.02 -6.14
C VAL A 40 -2.39 -13.25 -5.37
N SER A 41 -1.46 -14.21 -5.32
CA SER A 41 -1.56 -15.36 -4.44
C SER A 41 -1.94 -14.81 -3.08
N HIS A 42 -3.20 -15.01 -2.69
CA HIS A 42 -3.61 -14.80 -1.32
C HIS A 42 -2.92 -15.91 -0.54
N HIS A 43 -1.64 -15.66 -0.22
CA HIS A 43 -0.90 -16.48 0.72
C HIS A 43 -1.59 -16.31 2.06
N GLN A 44 -2.54 -17.20 2.32
CA GLN A 44 -3.00 -17.51 3.65
C GLN A 44 -1.77 -17.97 4.45
N PRO A 45 -1.31 -17.23 5.47
CA PRO A 45 -0.25 -17.71 6.34
C PRO A 45 -0.91 -18.77 7.23
N SER A 46 -0.76 -20.04 6.85
CA SER A 46 -1.11 -21.15 7.72
C SER A 46 -0.28 -21.06 8.99
N VAL A 47 -0.95 -20.68 10.09
CA VAL A 47 -0.46 -20.78 11.46
C VAL A 47 -0.10 -22.24 11.71
N THR A 48 1.18 -22.54 11.98
CA THR A 48 1.70 -23.44 13.04
C THR A 48 3.18 -23.74 12.78
N THR A 49 4.02 -23.45 13.79
CA THR A 49 5.50 -23.57 13.83
C THR A 49 6.25 -22.32 13.36
N ALA A 50 7.20 -21.84 14.17
CA ALA A 50 8.00 -20.63 14.01
C ALA A 50 8.93 -20.67 12.78
N LYS A 51 8.36 -20.68 11.59
CA LYS A 51 9.07 -20.49 10.34
C LYS A 51 9.20 -19.00 10.10
N VAL A 52 10.45 -18.53 10.06
CA VAL A 52 10.76 -17.17 9.63
C VAL A 52 10.06 -16.92 8.29
N SER A 53 9.13 -15.97 8.29
CA SER A 53 8.27 -15.68 7.14
C SER A 53 8.67 -14.35 6.52
N ALA A 54 8.84 -14.32 5.20
CA ALA A 54 8.99 -13.06 4.48
C ALA A 54 7.65 -12.31 4.52
N ILE A 55 7.71 -11.02 4.81
CA ILE A 55 6.53 -10.14 4.91
C ILE A 55 6.63 -9.02 3.87
N SER A 56 5.50 -8.38 3.55
CA SER A 56 5.53 -7.15 2.76
C SER A 56 6.14 -6.01 3.58
N ALA A 57 6.71 -5.01 2.90
CA ALA A 57 7.38 -3.89 3.55
C ALA A 57 6.44 -3.05 4.44
N ASP A 58 5.14 -3.06 4.14
CA ASP A 58 4.07 -2.35 4.86
C ASP A 58 3.37 -3.20 5.93
N ALA A 59 3.74 -4.48 6.07
CA ALA A 59 3.10 -5.36 7.03
C ALA A 59 3.27 -4.86 8.46
N THR A 60 2.17 -4.86 9.21
CA THR A 60 2.10 -4.47 10.62
C THR A 60 1.78 -5.70 11.47
N PRO A 61 2.17 -5.75 12.75
CA PRO A 61 1.76 -6.85 13.61
C PRO A 61 0.23 -6.98 13.73
N GLY A 62 -0.51 -5.87 13.66
CA GLY A 62 -1.98 -5.86 13.61
C GLY A 62 -2.55 -6.57 12.38
N MET A 63 -2.01 -6.32 11.18
CA MET A 63 -2.42 -7.02 9.95
C MET A 63 -2.14 -8.52 10.01
N LEU A 64 -1.07 -8.91 10.70
CA LEU A 64 -0.68 -10.30 10.90
C LEU A 64 -1.46 -10.99 12.05
N GLY A 65 -2.40 -10.27 12.70
CA GLY A 65 -3.21 -10.83 13.79
C GLY A 65 -2.41 -11.12 15.07
N LEU A 66 -1.32 -10.39 15.31
CA LEU A 66 -0.41 -10.64 16.44
C LEU A 66 -0.79 -9.90 17.73
N ARG A 67 -1.79 -9.02 17.68
CA ARG A 67 -2.27 -8.28 18.86
C ARG A 67 -2.75 -9.25 19.95
N GLY A 68 -2.43 -8.94 21.21
CA GLY A 68 -2.80 -9.76 22.37
C GLY A 68 -1.89 -10.97 22.60
N LEU A 69 -0.92 -11.22 21.70
CA LEU A 69 0.11 -12.25 21.86
C LEU A 69 1.28 -11.74 22.71
N THR A 70 1.00 -10.94 23.74
CA THR A 70 2.00 -10.29 24.60
C THR A 70 3.00 -11.30 25.17
N GLY A 71 4.29 -10.97 25.15
CA GLY A 71 5.37 -11.84 25.60
C GLY A 71 5.86 -12.84 24.54
N ARG A 72 5.17 -12.97 23.40
CA ARG A 72 5.58 -13.87 22.32
C ARG A 72 6.54 -13.18 21.37
N GLU A 73 7.59 -13.91 21.00
CA GLU A 73 8.56 -13.49 20.00
C GLU A 73 8.21 -14.02 18.61
N PHE A 74 8.52 -13.21 17.60
CA PHE A 74 8.34 -13.50 16.19
C PHE A 74 9.60 -13.12 15.43
N GLN A 75 9.88 -13.89 14.37
CA GLN A 75 10.97 -13.60 13.45
C GLN A 75 10.43 -13.55 12.02
N VAL A 76 10.75 -12.47 11.31
CA VAL A 76 10.32 -12.21 9.94
C VAL A 76 11.49 -11.79 9.07
N ILE A 77 11.30 -11.81 7.75
CA ILE A 77 12.26 -11.27 6.78
C ILE A 77 11.62 -10.08 6.07
N CYS A 78 12.30 -8.94 6.15
CA CYS A 78 11.95 -7.71 5.45
C CYS A 78 12.63 -7.66 4.08
N PRO A 79 11.91 -7.23 3.02
CA PRO A 79 12.46 -7.10 1.69
C PRO A 79 13.47 -5.95 1.60
N ALA A 80 14.37 -6.03 0.63
CA ALA A 80 15.30 -4.96 0.27
C ALA A 80 14.59 -3.81 -0.47
N GLY A 81 15.13 -2.59 -0.33
CA GLY A 81 14.84 -1.46 -1.21
C GLY A 81 13.48 -0.81 -1.02
N ASN A 82 12.71 -1.17 0.02
CA ASN A 82 11.40 -0.58 0.26
C ASN A 82 11.13 -0.33 1.75
N THR A 83 10.95 0.94 2.10
CA THR A 83 10.48 1.39 3.40
C THR A 83 9.16 2.11 3.22
N THR A 84 8.08 1.34 3.16
CA THR A 84 6.73 1.89 3.10
C THR A 84 6.00 1.64 4.41
N GLY A 85 5.20 2.62 4.82
CA GLY A 85 4.31 2.52 5.96
C GLY A 85 4.69 3.47 7.09
N SER A 86 3.66 3.94 7.78
CA SER A 86 3.82 4.79 8.94
C SER A 86 4.38 3.99 10.12
N VAL A 87 5.18 4.67 10.93
CA VAL A 87 5.73 4.14 12.18
C VAL A 87 5.38 5.10 13.29
N TRP A 88 4.95 4.55 14.43
CA TRP A 88 4.66 5.30 15.64
C TRP A 88 5.49 4.77 16.80
N GLY A 89 6.19 5.67 17.46
CA GLY A 89 7.05 5.34 18.60
C GLY A 89 8.53 5.14 18.25
N THR A 90 9.29 4.90 19.31
CA THR A 90 10.74 4.74 19.31
C THR A 90 11.09 3.71 20.37
N ASP A 91 11.86 2.69 20.01
CA ASP A 91 12.21 1.52 20.83
C ASP A 91 11.01 0.60 21.18
N ILE A 92 9.88 1.20 21.54
CA ILE A 92 8.55 0.60 21.59
C ILE A 92 7.71 1.21 20.47
N TYR A 93 7.21 0.35 19.59
CA TYR A 93 6.44 0.73 18.41
C TYR A 93 4.99 0.28 18.56
N SER A 94 4.04 1.05 18.04
CA SER A 94 2.63 0.60 18.01
C SER A 94 2.51 -0.62 17.10
N ASP A 95 1.63 -1.56 17.42
CA ASP A 95 1.38 -2.73 16.57
C ASP A 95 0.69 -2.41 15.22
N GLY A 96 0.35 -1.14 15.00
CA GLY A 96 -0.06 -0.61 13.71
C GLY A 96 1.11 -0.12 12.84
N SER A 97 2.34 -0.13 13.36
CA SER A 97 3.53 0.32 12.62
C SER A 97 4.02 -0.74 11.65
N SER A 98 4.59 -0.31 10.51
CA SER A 98 5.35 -1.21 9.63
C SER A 98 6.52 -1.83 10.39
N ILE A 99 6.61 -3.16 10.39
CA ILE A 99 7.69 -3.90 11.07
C ILE A 99 9.04 -3.54 10.42
N CYS A 100 9.07 -3.46 9.10
CA CYS A 100 10.31 -3.24 8.35
C CYS A 100 10.82 -1.80 8.48
N ALA A 101 9.94 -0.81 8.38
CA ALA A 101 10.32 0.59 8.60
C ALA A 101 10.76 0.84 10.05
N ALA A 102 10.05 0.25 11.03
CA ALA A 102 10.44 0.31 12.43
C ALA A 102 11.79 -0.37 12.69
N ALA A 103 12.10 -1.47 12.00
CA ALA A 103 13.37 -2.17 12.15
C ALA A 103 14.55 -1.34 11.64
N ILE A 104 14.37 -0.63 10.54
CA ILE A 104 15.38 0.29 10.00
C ILE A 104 15.55 1.46 10.96
N HIS A 105 14.45 2.07 11.42
CA HIS A 105 14.51 3.12 12.45
C HIS A 105 15.27 2.67 13.70
N ALA A 106 15.06 1.42 14.14
CA ALA A 106 15.77 0.81 15.26
C ALA A 106 17.24 0.40 14.96
N GLY A 107 17.70 0.55 13.71
CA GLY A 107 19.04 0.15 13.27
C GLY A 107 19.26 -1.37 13.23
N LYS A 108 18.17 -2.15 13.13
CA LYS A 108 18.23 -3.62 13.14
C LYS A 108 18.54 -4.21 11.76
N ILE A 109 18.16 -3.50 10.70
CA ILE A 109 18.44 -3.85 9.31
C ILE A 109 18.73 -2.58 8.51
N ASP A 110 19.37 -2.75 7.36
CA ASP A 110 19.59 -1.68 6.38
C ASP A 110 18.45 -1.65 5.35
N SER A 111 18.07 -0.46 4.89
CA SER A 111 16.96 -0.28 3.95
C SER A 111 17.28 -0.84 2.55
N ALA A 112 18.54 -0.80 2.12
CA ALA A 112 18.97 -1.27 0.81
C ALA A 112 19.03 -2.80 0.76
N THR A 113 19.37 -3.47 1.86
CA THR A 113 19.48 -4.94 1.90
C THR A 113 18.28 -5.66 2.50
N GLY A 114 17.46 -4.96 3.30
CA GLY A 114 16.45 -5.60 4.15
C GLY A 114 17.11 -6.55 5.16
N GLY A 115 16.40 -7.59 5.58
CA GLY A 115 16.99 -8.64 6.42
C GLY A 115 16.03 -9.31 7.39
N SER A 116 16.56 -10.23 8.19
CA SER A 116 15.78 -10.89 9.24
C SER A 116 15.74 -10.04 10.51
N VAL A 117 14.56 -9.92 11.10
CA VAL A 117 14.34 -9.18 12.35
C VAL A 117 13.55 -10.03 13.32
N LYS A 118 13.91 -9.93 14.61
CA LYS A 118 13.20 -10.56 15.72
C LYS A 118 12.58 -9.48 16.60
N PHE A 119 11.31 -9.65 16.94
CA PHE A 119 10.58 -8.74 17.80
C PHE A 119 9.68 -9.50 18.78
N GLU A 120 9.33 -8.85 19.88
CA GLU A 120 8.40 -9.33 20.89
C GLU A 120 7.14 -8.46 20.86
N MET A 121 5.97 -9.10 20.93
CA MET A 121 4.71 -8.39 21.14
C MET A 121 4.57 -7.93 22.58
N LEU A 122 4.13 -6.69 22.75
CA LEU A 122 3.88 -6.04 24.02
C LEU A 122 2.39 -5.66 24.12
N GLY A 123 1.97 -5.33 25.34
CA GLY A 123 0.60 -4.88 25.63
C GLY A 123 0.34 -3.44 25.18
N GLU A 124 -0.68 -2.86 25.80
CA GLU A 124 -1.04 -1.46 25.59
C GLU A 124 0.05 -0.51 26.07
N GLN A 125 0.12 0.66 25.43
CA GLN A 125 0.95 1.79 25.88
C GLN A 125 0.04 3.01 26.01
N SER A 126 0.34 3.86 26.98
CA SER A 126 -0.39 5.11 27.20
C SER A 126 0.00 6.21 26.20
N ALA A 127 1.21 6.14 25.64
CA ALA A 127 1.71 7.03 24.61
C ALA A 127 2.90 6.40 23.87
N PHE A 128 3.15 6.91 22.67
CA PHE A 128 4.33 6.63 21.86
C PHE A 128 5.02 7.94 21.52
N PHE A 129 6.35 7.96 21.64
CA PHE A 129 7.16 9.12 21.30
C PHE A 129 7.88 8.87 19.98
N GLY A 130 7.55 9.69 18.98
CA GLY A 130 8.23 9.67 17.68
C GLY A 130 9.64 10.25 17.75
N GLY A 131 10.42 10.00 16.72
CA GLY A 131 11.76 10.55 16.57
C GLY A 131 12.38 10.21 15.23
N ASP A 132 13.59 10.70 15.02
CA ASP A 132 14.37 10.46 13.81
C ASP A 132 15.60 9.60 14.16
N ARG A 133 15.69 8.41 13.56
CA ARG A 133 16.85 7.53 13.69
C ARG A 133 17.08 6.76 12.39
N HIS A 134 18.35 6.55 12.04
CA HIS A 134 18.76 5.76 10.87
C HIS A 134 18.06 6.15 9.55
N GLY A 135 17.80 7.45 9.37
CA GLY A 135 17.15 7.99 8.16
C GLY A 135 15.64 7.74 8.07
N VAL A 136 15.01 7.26 9.14
CA VAL A 136 13.55 7.09 9.23
C VAL A 136 13.01 8.03 10.30
N SER A 137 11.90 8.69 9.99
CA SER A 137 11.13 9.51 10.94
C SER A 137 9.91 8.74 11.43
N THR A 138 9.65 8.77 12.73
CA THR A 138 8.47 8.14 13.34
C THR A 138 7.58 9.19 14.01
N ASN A 139 6.30 8.85 14.16
CA ASN A 139 5.30 9.75 14.70
C ASN A 139 5.07 9.48 16.18
N SER A 140 4.75 10.53 16.94
CA SER A 140 4.16 10.38 18.27
C SER A 140 2.68 9.99 18.14
N TYR A 141 2.17 9.25 19.11
CA TYR A 141 0.75 8.91 19.20
C TYR A 141 0.31 8.75 20.66
N GLY A 142 -0.99 8.86 20.90
CA GLY A 142 -1.58 8.63 22.22
C GLY A 142 -1.70 7.15 22.55
N ALA A 143 -2.61 6.84 23.48
CA ALA A 143 -2.82 5.48 23.95
C ALA A 143 -3.23 4.52 22.82
N TRP A 144 -2.67 3.31 22.82
CA TRP A 144 -2.99 2.27 21.85
C TRP A 144 -2.86 0.88 22.47
N GLY A 145 -3.75 -0.03 22.07
CA GLY A 145 -3.95 -1.33 22.75
C GLY A 145 -2.92 -2.42 22.46
N GLY A 146 -1.88 -2.14 21.66
CA GLY A 146 -0.86 -3.13 21.31
C GLY A 146 0.44 -2.49 20.87
N SER A 147 1.56 -3.09 21.25
CA SER A 147 2.88 -2.59 20.88
C SER A 147 3.83 -3.74 20.59
N PHE A 148 5.03 -3.42 20.12
CA PHE A 148 6.10 -4.38 19.97
C PHE A 148 7.46 -3.71 20.13
N GLN A 149 8.48 -4.51 20.43
CA GLN A 149 9.87 -4.06 20.49
C GLN A 149 10.79 -5.06 19.81
N PHE A 150 11.92 -4.57 19.29
CA PHE A 150 12.94 -5.45 18.73
C PHE A 150 13.83 -6.08 19.80
N LYS A 151 14.35 -7.27 19.50
CA LYS A 151 15.31 -8.00 20.35
C LYS A 151 16.73 -7.91 19.80
#